data_AF-A0A2A5HGL5-F1
#
_entry.id   AF-A0A2A5HGL5-F1
#
_cell.length_a   1.000
_cell.length_b   1.000
_cell.length_c   1.000
_cell.angle_alpha   90.00
_cell.angle_beta   90.00
_cell.angle_gamma   90.00
#
_symmetry.space_group_name_H-M   'P 1'
#
loop_
_entity.id
_entity.type
_entity.pdbx_description
1 polymer ?
#
loop_
_entity_poly.entity_id
_entity_poly.type
_entity_poly.pdbx_seq_one_letter_code
_entity_poly.pdbx_strand_id
1 'polypeptide(L)'
;MAGTSAVFLSSNYSGASPVERDGLTWSAKELHLDQLPLQLQEKPSMANALALEGLEDYDVPSNGDVRIVTSINVKFIYFEQINGWVQQLG
;
A
#
# COMPACT_ATOMS: atom_id res chain seq x y z
N MET A 1 6.21 17.38 -9.11
CA MET A 1 7.02 16.24 -8.63
C MET A 1 6.01 15.17 -8.22
N ALA A 2 5.84 14.11 -9.01
CA ALA A 2 5.09 12.95 -8.55
C ALA A 2 5.94 12.29 -7.46
N GLY A 3 5.46 12.31 -6.23
CA GLY A 3 6.15 11.65 -5.13
C GLY A 3 5.97 10.16 -5.25
N THR A 4 7.00 9.40 -4.89
CA THR A 4 6.92 7.94 -4.77
C THR A 4 5.76 7.54 -3.87
N SER A 5 4.95 6.58 -4.30
CA SER A 5 3.82 6.07 -3.54
C SER A 5 4.26 5.60 -2.15
N ALA A 6 3.57 6.05 -1.10
CA ALA A 6 3.85 5.58 0.25
C ALA A 6 3.22 4.19 0.49
N VAL A 7 3.85 3.34 1.30
CA VAL A 7 3.31 2.03 1.68
C VAL A 7 2.98 2.03 3.17
N PHE A 8 1.71 1.75 3.49
CA PHE A 8 1.18 1.77 4.85
C PHE A 8 0.85 0.35 5.32
N LEU A 9 1.47 -0.04 6.42
CA LEU A 9 1.15 -1.25 7.17
C LEU A 9 0.34 -0.91 8.42
N SER A 10 -0.49 -1.84 8.86
CA SER A 10 -1.19 -1.74 10.13
C SER A 10 -0.19 -1.79 11.29
N SER A 11 -0.44 -0.99 12.33
CA SER A 11 0.43 -0.93 13.52
C SER A 11 0.48 -2.25 14.31
N ASN A 12 -0.50 -3.14 14.12
CA ASN A 12 -0.52 -4.47 14.72
C ASN A 12 0.14 -5.56 13.85
N TYR A 13 0.79 -5.18 12.74
CA TYR A 13 1.53 -6.13 11.92
C TYR A 13 2.72 -6.70 12.70
N SER A 14 2.74 -8.02 12.90
CA SER A 14 3.70 -8.71 13.78
C SER A 14 4.94 -9.23 13.05
N GLY A 15 5.05 -9.03 11.73
CA GLY A 15 6.23 -9.41 10.96
C GLY A 15 7.29 -8.32 10.97
N ALA A 16 8.48 -8.61 10.43
CA ALA A 16 9.48 -7.58 10.20
C ALA A 16 8.89 -6.54 9.22
N SER A 17 8.75 -5.29 9.66
CA SER A 17 8.38 -4.20 8.74
C SER A 17 9.50 -4.08 7.71
N PRO A 18 9.21 -4.25 6.40
CA PRO A 18 10.25 -4.20 5.38
C PRO A 18 10.84 -2.78 5.20
N VAL A 19 10.17 -1.75 5.73
CA VAL A 19 10.58 -0.35 5.67
C VAL A 19 10.28 0.31 7.02
N GLU A 20 11.31 0.57 7.83
CA GLU A 20 11.19 1.45 9.00
C GLU A 20 11.30 2.90 8.52
N ARG A 21 10.17 3.61 8.42
CA ARG A 21 10.16 5.07 8.21
C ARG A 21 9.79 5.77 9.51
N ASP A 22 10.81 6.25 10.22
CA ASP A 22 10.81 7.26 11.30
C ASP A 22 9.71 7.20 12.37
N GLY A 23 9.12 6.02 12.63
CA GLY A 23 8.10 5.87 13.68
C GLY A 23 6.82 6.67 13.45
N LEU A 24 6.55 7.09 12.21
CA LEU A 24 5.34 7.83 11.88
C LEU A 24 4.15 6.89 11.81
N THR A 25 3.11 7.20 12.59
CA THR A 25 1.85 6.46 12.62
C THR A 25 0.74 7.40 12.20
N TRP A 26 -0.13 6.94 11.31
CA TRP A 26 -1.33 7.64 10.91
C TRP A 26 -2.56 6.85 11.33
N SER A 27 -3.60 7.56 11.73
CA SER A 27 -4.91 6.98 11.97
C SER A 27 -5.63 6.67 10.66
N ALA A 28 -6.57 5.74 10.70
CA ALA A 28 -7.44 5.43 9.56
C ALA A 28 -8.18 6.67 9.02
N LYS A 29 -8.49 7.63 9.91
CA LYS A 29 -9.14 8.89 9.53
C LYS A 29 -8.21 9.82 8.77
N GLU A 30 -6.95 9.93 9.18
CA GLU A 30 -5.94 10.73 8.46
C GLU A 30 -5.63 10.15 7.08
N LEU A 31 -5.73 8.83 6.94
CA LEU A 31 -5.56 8.14 5.67
C LEU A 31 -6.87 8.01 4.87
N HIS A 32 -7.99 8.56 5.35
CA HIS A 32 -9.30 8.48 4.67
C HIS A 32 -9.72 7.05 4.30
N LEU A 33 -9.41 6.05 5.14
CA LEU A 33 -9.65 4.64 4.79
C LEU A 33 -11.14 4.29 4.65
N ASP A 34 -12.03 5.12 5.17
CA ASP A 34 -13.49 5.03 4.96
C ASP A 34 -13.89 5.26 3.49
N GLN A 35 -12.99 5.83 2.68
CA GLN A 35 -13.20 6.15 1.27
C GLN A 35 -12.45 5.18 0.34
N LEU A 36 -11.92 4.07 0.88
CA LEU A 36 -11.30 3.03 0.06
C LEU A 36 -12.29 2.53 -1.02
N PRO A 37 -11.79 2.27 -2.24
CA PRO A 37 -12.64 1.81 -3.33
C PRO A 37 -13.27 0.46 -3.01
N LEU A 38 -14.58 0.33 -3.27
CA LEU A 38 -15.31 -0.93 -3.13
C LEU A 38 -15.01 -1.91 -4.28
N GLN A 39 -14.66 -1.37 -5.45
CA GLN A 39 -14.28 -2.16 -6.60
C GLN A 39 -12.77 -2.38 -6.57
N LEU A 40 -12.38 -3.63 -6.38
CA LEU A 40 -10.99 -4.04 -6.30
C LEU A 40 -10.56 -4.77 -7.57
N GLN A 41 -9.33 -4.52 -8.01
CA GLN A 41 -8.73 -5.18 -9.18
C GLN A 41 -7.45 -5.91 -8.77
N GLU A 42 -7.49 -7.24 -8.71
CA GLU A 42 -6.29 -8.04 -8.46
C GLU A 42 -5.28 -7.90 -9.61
N LYS A 43 -4.00 -7.72 -9.25
CA LYS A 43 -2.85 -7.57 -10.14
C LYS A 43 -1.77 -8.59 -9.79
N PRO A 44 -0.75 -8.79 -10.66
CA PRO A 44 0.37 -9.66 -10.34
C PRO A 44 1.04 -9.27 -9.02
N SER A 45 1.40 -10.30 -8.23
CA SER A 45 2.09 -10.14 -6.95
C SER A 45 3.44 -9.45 -7.10
N MET A 46 3.88 -8.79 -6.03
CA MET A 46 5.18 -8.14 -5.91
C MET A 46 6.07 -8.88 -4.93
N ALA A 47 7.38 -8.84 -5.18
CA ALA A 47 8.35 -9.54 -4.34
C ALA A 47 8.42 -8.94 -2.92
N ASN A 48 8.46 -7.60 -2.82
CA ASN A 48 8.62 -6.85 -1.57
C ASN A 48 7.86 -5.51 -1.62
N ALA A 49 7.71 -4.83 -0.47
CA ALA A 49 6.96 -3.57 -0.37
C ALA A 49 7.63 -2.42 -1.15
N LEU A 50 8.96 -2.41 -1.23
CA LEU A 50 9.71 -1.42 -2.01
C LEU A 50 9.39 -1.52 -3.52
N ALA A 51 8.99 -2.69 -4.03
CA ALA A 51 8.55 -2.83 -5.41
C ALA A 51 7.18 -2.20 -5.69
N LEU A 52 6.40 -1.87 -4.65
CA LEU A 52 5.20 -1.04 -4.78
C LEU A 52 5.55 0.45 -4.89
N GLU A 53 6.63 0.85 -4.23
CA GLU A 53 7.22 2.19 -4.35
C GLU A 53 7.86 2.32 -5.75
N GLY A 54 7.44 3.31 -6.55
CA GLY A 54 8.01 3.57 -7.87
C GLY A 54 7.30 2.87 -9.04
N LEU A 55 6.17 2.20 -8.80
CA LEU A 55 5.33 1.68 -9.90
C LEU A 55 4.85 2.78 -10.84
N GLU A 56 4.66 4.00 -10.32
CA GLU A 56 4.37 5.20 -11.11
C GLU A 56 5.30 5.43 -12.31
N ASP A 57 6.51 4.87 -12.34
CA ASP A 57 7.44 5.05 -13.46
C ASP A 57 7.25 4.04 -14.62
N TYR A 58 6.58 2.90 -14.40
CA TYR A 58 6.53 1.82 -15.40
C TYR A 58 5.23 0.98 -15.43
N ASP A 59 4.44 0.97 -14.36
CA ASP A 59 3.15 0.29 -14.25
C ASP A 59 2.24 1.10 -13.30
N VAL A 60 1.83 2.27 -13.80
CA VAL A 60 1.12 3.29 -13.01
C VAL A 60 -0.11 2.67 -12.34
N PRO A 61 -0.16 2.64 -11.00
CA PRO A 61 -1.26 2.01 -10.30
C PRO A 61 -2.54 2.83 -10.42
N SER A 62 -3.67 2.13 -10.50
CA SER A 62 -5.00 2.71 -10.54
C SER A 62 -5.74 2.49 -9.23
N ASN A 63 -6.62 3.42 -8.85
CA ASN A 63 -7.36 3.32 -7.58
C ASN A 63 -8.09 1.98 -7.46
N GLY A 64 -7.83 1.24 -6.39
CA GLY A 64 -8.41 -0.08 -6.14
C GLY A 64 -7.59 -1.26 -6.67
N ASP A 65 -6.43 -1.02 -7.27
CA ASP A 65 -5.49 -2.09 -7.61
C ASP A 65 -5.05 -2.84 -6.35
N VAL A 66 -5.07 -4.17 -6.41
CA VAL A 66 -4.70 -5.06 -5.31
C VAL A 66 -3.48 -5.87 -5.69
N ARG A 67 -2.45 -5.85 -4.84
CA ARG A 67 -1.22 -6.63 -5.02
C ARG A 67 -0.86 -7.35 -3.73
N ILE A 68 -0.51 -8.63 -3.85
CA ILE A 68 0.12 -9.39 -2.77
C ILE A 68 1.61 -9.08 -2.78
N VAL A 69 2.16 -8.68 -1.63
CA VAL A 69 3.61 -8.62 -1.41
C VAL A 69 4.07 -9.94 -0.79
N THR A 70 4.79 -10.75 -1.55
CA THR A 70 5.10 -12.14 -1.17
C THR A 70 6.09 -12.24 -0.01
N SER A 71 7.04 -11.30 0.15
CA SER A 71 8.01 -11.33 1.26
C SER A 71 7.39 -11.22 2.65
N ILE A 72 6.17 -10.66 2.73
CA ILE A 72 5.42 -10.47 3.98
C ILE A 72 4.04 -11.12 3.96
N ASN A 73 3.67 -11.74 2.83
CA ASN A 73 2.36 -12.36 2.58
C ASN A 73 1.17 -11.43 2.93
N VAL A 74 1.26 -10.16 2.54
CA VAL A 74 0.24 -9.14 2.80
C VAL A 74 -0.33 -8.61 1.49
N LYS A 75 -1.65 -8.43 1.43
CA LYS A 75 -2.33 -7.72 0.35
C LYS A 75 -2.31 -6.21 0.58
N PHE A 76 -2.05 -5.46 -0.46
CA PHE A 76 -2.13 -4.00 -0.47
C PHE A 76 -3.11 -3.53 -1.52
N ILE A 77 -3.85 -2.47 -1.19
CA ILE A 77 -4.75 -1.76 -2.10
C ILE A 77 -4.10 -0.41 -2.41
N TYR A 78 -3.95 -0.08 -3.69
CA TYR A 78 -3.56 1.27 -4.08
C TYR A 78 -4.74 2.22 -3.88
N PHE A 79 -4.48 3.30 -3.14
CA PHE A 79 -5.45 4.35 -2.85
C PHE A 79 -4.96 5.69 -3.39
N GLU A 80 -5.61 6.12 -4.48
CA GLU A 80 -5.20 7.32 -5.22
C GLU A 80 -5.28 8.60 -4.36
N GLN A 81 -6.24 8.68 -3.42
CA GLN A 81 -6.45 9.84 -2.56
C GLN A 81 -5.24 10.21 -1.70
N ILE A 82 -4.43 9.22 -1.31
CA ILE A 82 -3.21 9.42 -0.53
C ILE A 82 -1.95 9.13 -1.36
N ASN A 83 -2.11 8.80 -2.65
CA ASN A 83 -1.04 8.34 -3.52
C ASN A 83 -0.20 7.25 -2.83
N GLY A 84 -0.84 6.16 -2.41
CA GLY A 84 -0.19 5.15 -1.59
C GLY A 84 -0.89 3.80 -1.53
N TRP A 85 -0.13 2.80 -1.10
CA TRP A 85 -0.57 1.42 -0.92
C TRP A 85 -0.91 1.17 0.54
N VAL A 86 -2.14 0.75 0.82
CA VAL A 86 -2.60 0.46 2.18
C VAL A 86 -2.79 -1.04 2.34
N GLN A 87 -2.28 -1.60 3.43
CA GLN A 87 -2.57 -2.98 3.79
C GLN A 87 -4.08 -3.25 3.81
N GLN A 88 -4.51 -4.27 3.08
CA GLN A 88 -5.87 -4.80 3.18
C GLN A 88 -5.99 -5.59 4.48
N LEU A 89 -6.83 -5.12 5.39
CA LEU A 89 -7.25 -5.86 6.57
C LEU A 89 -8.28 -6.90 6.14
N GLY A 90 -8.04 -8.17 6.52
CA GLY A 90 -8.94 -9.29 6.29
C GLY A 90 -9.99 -9.45 7.39
#